data_AF-A0A218V5F8-F1
#
_entry.id   AF-A0A218V5F8-F1
#
_cell.length_a   1.000
_cell.length_b   1.000
_cell.length_c   1.000
_cell.angle_alpha   90.00
_cell.angle_beta   90.00
_cell.angle_gamma   90.00
#
_symmetry.space_group_name_H-M   'P 1'
#
loop_
_entity.id
_entity.type
_entity.pdbx_description
1 polymer ?
#
loop_
_entity_poly.entity_id
_entity_poly.type
_entity_poly.pdbx_seq_one_letter_code
_entity_poly.pdbx_strand_id
1 'polypeptide(L)'
;MAGGRAGSRRRPMTLAEAGPGTENERLGLVRLSMLRNPLIIKPELGKPMRNCYSLPGPDFTYGIYTHKRDGGVPEAIGHWDSVKAKPHKRVMPRDFVAMGRAAVDEGCTTARDFALYYKYMDIRCKDKGILRYGGKVPPGMTFGKPPRPSTPFFDLIQHRYKELWMEEQRARTVVQHVVKKKVGIVQQS
;
A
#
# COMPACT_ATOMS: atom_id res chain seq x y z
N MET A 1 -33.39 -3.62 28.43
CA MET A 1 -32.26 -4.27 27.73
C MET A 1 -31.27 -4.73 28.78
N ALA A 2 -31.13 -6.04 28.97
CA ALA A 2 -30.32 -6.63 30.03
C ALA A 2 -28.84 -6.29 29.84
N GLY A 3 -28.24 -5.61 30.83
CA GLY A 3 -26.81 -5.33 30.86
C GLY A 3 -26.04 -6.63 31.10
N GLY A 4 -25.54 -7.24 30.02
CA GLY A 4 -24.58 -8.34 30.13
C GLY A 4 -23.37 -7.88 30.92
N ARG A 5 -23.07 -8.54 32.04
CA ARG A 5 -21.82 -8.33 32.79
C ARG A 5 -20.66 -8.60 31.84
N ALA A 6 -20.00 -7.55 31.36
CA ALA A 6 -18.74 -7.68 30.67
C ALA A 6 -17.78 -8.42 31.61
N GLY A 7 -17.26 -9.57 31.18
CA GLY A 7 -16.25 -10.30 31.93
C GLY A 7 -15.08 -9.37 32.29
N SER A 8 -14.44 -9.61 33.43
CA SER A 8 -13.28 -8.82 33.85
C SER A 8 -12.22 -8.80 32.73
N ARG A 9 -11.84 -7.60 32.27
CA ARG A 9 -10.80 -7.44 31.25
C ARG A 9 -9.50 -8.00 31.79
N ARG A 10 -8.87 -8.91 31.03
CA ARG A 10 -7.68 -9.63 31.48
C ARG A 10 -6.45 -8.72 31.43
N ARG A 11 -5.70 -8.74 32.53
CA ARG A 11 -4.42 -8.06 32.69
C ARG A 11 -3.25 -9.00 32.37
N PRO A 12 -2.03 -8.47 32.12
CA PRO A 12 -0.83 -9.29 32.01
C PRO A 12 -0.66 -10.20 33.22
N MET A 13 -0.09 -11.39 33.00
CA MET A 13 0.14 -12.37 34.06
C MET A 13 1.08 -11.81 35.14
N THR A 14 0.75 -12.07 36.40
CA THR A 14 1.57 -11.64 37.55
C THR A 14 2.30 -12.84 38.16
N LEU A 15 3.35 -12.60 38.95
CA LEU A 15 4.13 -13.69 39.58
C LEU A 15 3.28 -14.58 40.50
N ALA A 16 2.26 -14.01 41.15
CA ALA A 16 1.35 -14.76 42.01
C ALA A 16 0.57 -15.85 41.23
N GLU A 17 0.31 -15.61 39.94
CA GLU A 17 -0.44 -16.52 39.07
C GLU A 17 0.42 -17.61 38.43
N ALA A 18 1.74 -17.60 38.67
CA ALA A 18 2.67 -18.64 38.25
C ALA A 18 3.12 -19.54 39.43
N GLY A 19 2.54 -19.32 40.61
CA GLY A 19 2.83 -20.07 41.82
C GLY A 19 2.23 -21.48 41.84
N PRO A 20 2.63 -22.32 42.82
CA PRO A 20 2.12 -23.68 42.97
C PRO A 20 0.61 -23.71 43.20
N GLY A 21 -0.09 -24.66 42.59
CA GLY A 21 -1.55 -24.81 42.70
C GLY A 21 -2.36 -23.90 41.78
N THR A 22 -1.72 -23.17 40.87
CA THR A 22 -2.39 -22.38 39.83
C THR A 22 -2.41 -23.12 38.48
N GLU A 23 -3.37 -22.79 37.60
CA GLU A 23 -3.44 -23.37 36.23
C GLU A 23 -2.10 -23.20 35.45
N ASN A 24 -1.30 -22.19 35.80
CA ASN A 24 -0.04 -21.86 35.15
C ASN A 24 1.18 -22.15 36.05
N GLU A 25 1.09 -23.15 36.93
CA GLU A 25 2.20 -23.56 37.78
C GLU A 25 3.46 -23.82 36.95
N ARG A 26 4.58 -23.23 37.41
CA ARG A 26 5.91 -23.37 36.83
C ARG A 26 6.87 -23.89 37.89
N LEU A 27 7.62 -24.91 37.52
CA LEU A 27 8.71 -25.43 38.32
C LEU A 27 9.99 -24.61 38.07
N GLY A 28 10.76 -24.36 39.13
CA GLY A 28 12.02 -23.62 39.07
C GLY A 28 11.88 -22.10 39.18
N LEU A 29 12.93 -21.38 38.77
CA LEU A 29 13.00 -19.93 38.92
C LEU A 29 12.17 -19.20 37.86
N VAL A 30 11.07 -18.57 38.28
CA VAL A 30 10.18 -17.79 37.40
C VAL A 30 10.70 -16.36 37.26
N ARG A 31 11.05 -15.95 36.03
CA ARG A 31 11.50 -14.58 35.72
C ARG A 31 10.33 -13.72 35.22
N LEU A 32 10.35 -12.43 35.53
CA LEU A 32 9.32 -11.47 35.05
C LEU A 32 9.20 -11.40 33.53
N SER A 33 10.31 -11.58 32.80
CA SER A 33 10.31 -11.57 31.33
C SER A 33 9.50 -12.73 30.72
N MET A 34 9.37 -13.85 31.43
CA MET A 34 8.59 -15.00 30.97
C MET A 34 7.08 -14.70 30.92
N LEU A 35 6.61 -13.74 31.72
CA LEU A 35 5.21 -13.30 31.77
C LEU A 35 4.85 -12.33 30.64
N ARG A 36 5.85 -11.82 29.91
CA ARG A 36 5.67 -10.91 28.76
C ARG A 36 5.79 -11.62 27.41
N ASN A 37 6.24 -12.87 27.39
CA ASN A 37 6.43 -13.62 26.15
C ASN A 37 5.23 -14.56 25.89
N PRO A 38 4.42 -14.31 24.84
CA PRO A 38 3.24 -15.13 24.55
C PRO A 38 3.56 -16.59 24.22
N LEU A 39 4.77 -16.88 23.73
CA LEU A 39 5.18 -18.25 23.39
C LEU A 39 5.50 -19.09 24.62
N ILE A 40 5.82 -18.44 25.74
CA ILE A 40 6.20 -19.12 26.98
C ILE A 40 4.96 -19.37 27.85
N ILE A 41 3.91 -18.56 27.73
CA ILE A 41 2.69 -18.66 28.55
C ILE A 41 1.86 -19.88 28.15
N LYS A 42 1.41 -20.64 29.17
CA LYS A 42 0.49 -21.75 28.97
C LYS A 42 -0.92 -21.21 28.67
N PRO A 43 -1.65 -21.78 27.69
CA PRO A 43 -3.04 -21.41 27.45
C PRO A 43 -3.91 -21.88 28.62
N GLU A 44 -4.80 -21.01 29.09
CA GLU A 44 -5.76 -21.35 30.15
C GLU A 44 -7.03 -21.96 29.55
N LEU A 45 -7.56 -23.01 30.17
CA LEU A 45 -8.73 -23.70 29.65
C LEU A 45 -9.98 -22.81 29.69
N GLY A 46 -10.79 -22.85 28.62
CA GLY A 46 -12.06 -22.10 28.52
C GLY A 46 -11.89 -20.59 28.38
N LYS A 47 -10.67 -20.10 28.15
CA LYS A 47 -10.34 -18.68 28.15
C LYS A 47 -9.49 -18.33 26.92
N PRO A 48 -9.68 -17.16 26.30
CA PRO A 48 -8.81 -16.73 25.22
C PRO A 48 -7.36 -16.61 25.67
N MET A 49 -6.43 -16.82 24.73
CA MET A 49 -5.01 -16.67 25.00
C MET A 49 -4.71 -15.27 25.55
N ARG A 50 -3.90 -15.20 26.61
CA ARG A 50 -3.58 -13.92 27.26
C ARG A 50 -2.67 -13.07 26.36
N ASN A 51 -3.09 -11.83 26.11
CA ASN A 51 -2.20 -10.83 25.51
C ASN A 51 -1.19 -10.37 26.57
N CYS A 52 0.09 -10.61 26.30
CA CYS A 52 1.21 -10.35 27.23
C CYS A 52 1.66 -8.88 27.24
N TYR A 53 0.88 -8.00 26.61
CA TYR A 53 1.16 -6.57 26.48
C TYR A 53 0.45 -5.79 27.57
N SER A 54 1.08 -4.73 28.06
CA SER A 54 0.42 -3.77 28.95
C SER A 54 -0.63 -3.02 28.13
N LEU A 55 -1.89 -3.42 28.32
CA LEU A 55 -3.01 -2.72 27.72
C LEU A 55 -3.27 -1.41 28.49
N PRO A 56 -3.66 -0.34 27.78
CA PRO A 56 -4.25 0.84 28.40
C PRO A 56 -5.33 0.47 29.43
N GLY A 57 -5.47 1.32 30.46
CA GLY A 57 -6.36 1.09 31.59
C GLY A 57 -7.84 0.94 31.21
N PRO A 58 -8.71 0.64 32.20
CA PRO A 58 -10.13 0.35 31.95
C PRO A 58 -10.88 1.46 31.20
N ASP A 59 -10.48 2.70 31.43
CA ASP A 59 -11.10 3.91 30.83
C ASP A 59 -10.71 4.12 29.36
N PHE A 60 -9.74 3.35 28.85
CA PHE A 60 -9.34 3.43 27.46
C PHE A 60 -10.35 2.70 26.56
N THR A 61 -10.85 3.42 25.57
CA THR A 61 -11.73 2.89 24.52
C THR A 61 -10.90 2.62 23.28
N TYR A 62 -10.84 1.36 22.84
CA TYR A 62 -10.17 0.99 21.60
C TYR A 62 -11.01 1.40 20.39
N GLY A 63 -10.33 1.72 19.29
CA GLY A 63 -10.96 2.15 18.04
C GLY A 63 -10.62 3.60 17.70
N ILE A 64 -11.02 4.01 16.49
CA ILE A 64 -10.86 5.40 16.04
C ILE A 64 -12.17 6.11 16.32
N TYR A 65 -12.15 7.11 17.20
CA TYR A 65 -13.29 7.99 17.36
C TYR A 65 -13.34 8.99 16.21
N THR A 66 -14.25 8.76 15.26
CA THR A 66 -14.49 9.70 14.17
C THR A 66 -15.32 10.86 14.70
N HIS A 67 -14.65 11.94 15.10
CA HIS A 67 -15.31 13.21 15.39
C HIS A 67 -16.08 13.68 14.15
N LYS A 68 -17.41 13.61 14.20
CA LYS A 68 -18.27 14.24 13.19
C LYS A 68 -18.22 15.75 13.43
N ARG A 69 -17.52 16.48 12.56
CA ARG A 69 -17.52 17.95 12.53
C ARG A 69 -18.47 18.49 11.47
N ASP A 70 -19.42 17.67 11.03
CA ASP A 70 -20.19 17.92 9.82
C ASP A 70 -21.45 18.75 10.08
N GLY A 71 -21.60 19.37 11.26
CA GLY A 71 -22.74 20.23 11.59
C GLY A 71 -24.11 19.55 11.67
N GLY A 72 -24.19 18.29 11.26
CA GLY A 72 -25.44 17.56 11.07
C GLY A 72 -26.19 18.00 9.80
N VAL A 73 -27.44 17.55 9.71
CA VAL A 73 -28.36 17.83 8.60
C VAL A 73 -28.53 19.32 8.29
N PRO A 74 -28.67 20.25 9.26
CA PRO A 74 -28.94 21.65 8.92
C PRO A 74 -27.75 22.33 8.23
N GLU A 75 -26.51 22.00 8.61
CA GLU A 75 -25.32 22.56 7.96
C GLU A 75 -25.15 21.99 6.54
N ALA A 76 -25.48 20.71 6.34
CA ALA A 76 -25.47 20.08 5.02
C ALA A 76 -26.51 20.67 4.04
N ILE A 77 -27.69 21.08 4.52
CA ILE A 77 -28.74 21.68 3.68
C ILE A 77 -28.46 23.18 3.45
N GLY A 78 -28.07 23.91 4.50
CA GLY A 78 -27.95 25.37 4.45
C GLY A 78 -26.63 25.89 3.87
N HIS A 79 -25.56 25.10 3.90
CA HIS A 79 -24.21 25.57 3.60
C HIS A 79 -23.44 24.57 2.72
N TRP A 80 -23.94 24.31 1.50
CA TRP A 80 -23.30 23.39 0.56
C TRP A 80 -21.87 23.78 0.14
N ASP A 81 -21.46 25.05 0.33
CA ASP A 81 -20.13 25.60 -0.01
C ASP A 81 -19.26 25.92 1.24
N SER A 82 -19.69 25.59 2.47
CA SER A 82 -18.87 25.86 3.67
C SER A 82 -17.75 24.83 3.89
N VAL A 83 -17.91 23.61 3.37
CA VAL A 83 -16.95 22.52 3.57
C VAL A 83 -15.80 22.65 2.58
N LYS A 84 -14.79 23.44 2.96
CA LYS A 84 -13.51 23.45 2.24
C LYS A 84 -12.83 22.11 2.40
N ALA A 85 -12.63 21.39 1.29
CA ALA A 85 -11.87 20.15 1.28
C ALA A 85 -10.52 20.38 1.97
N LYS A 86 -10.19 19.55 2.98
CA LYS A 86 -8.87 19.62 3.60
C LYS A 86 -7.83 19.35 2.52
N PRO A 87 -6.83 20.24 2.33
CA PRO A 87 -5.78 19.98 1.37
C PRO A 87 -5.06 18.71 1.81
N HIS A 88 -5.17 17.66 1.01
CA HIS A 88 -4.44 16.43 1.25
C HIS A 88 -2.95 16.75 1.07
N LYS A 89 -2.21 16.89 2.18
CA LYS A 89 -0.76 17.08 2.13
C LYS A 89 -0.14 15.81 1.56
N ARG A 90 0.15 15.82 0.26
CA ARG A 90 0.86 14.71 -0.38
C ARG A 90 2.30 14.75 0.13
N VAL A 91 2.63 13.88 1.06
CA VAL A 91 4.02 13.70 1.48
C VAL A 91 4.70 12.93 0.37
N MET A 92 5.60 13.59 -0.35
CA MET A 92 6.37 12.93 -1.40
C MET A 92 7.24 11.82 -0.80
N PRO A 93 7.46 10.71 -1.54
CA PRO A 93 8.42 9.71 -1.12
C PRO A 93 9.82 10.33 -1.03
N ARG A 94 10.68 9.73 -0.21
CA ARG A 94 12.09 10.15 -0.12
C ARG A 94 12.83 9.79 -1.40
N ASP A 95 13.73 10.69 -1.81
CA ASP A 95 14.61 10.45 -2.95
C ASP A 95 15.94 9.89 -2.46
N PHE A 96 16.03 8.56 -2.38
CA PHE A 96 17.24 7.87 -1.91
C PHE A 96 18.43 8.06 -2.85
N VAL A 97 18.20 8.33 -4.14
CA VAL A 97 19.29 8.53 -5.11
C VAL A 97 19.92 9.90 -4.89
N ALA A 98 19.10 10.93 -4.77
CA ALA A 98 19.60 12.27 -4.45
C ALA A 98 20.26 12.32 -3.07
N MET A 99 19.66 11.63 -2.08
CA MET A 99 20.19 11.53 -0.73
C MET A 99 21.51 10.76 -0.64
N GLY A 100 21.65 9.66 -1.38
CA GLY A 100 22.89 8.90 -1.44
C GLY A 100 24.02 9.68 -2.10
N ARG A 101 23.73 10.43 -3.16
CA ARG A 101 24.70 11.34 -3.79
C ARG A 101 25.17 12.43 -2.83
N ALA A 102 24.23 13.12 -2.18
CA ALA A 102 24.56 14.17 -1.23
C ALA A 102 25.31 13.64 0.00
N ALA A 103 25.01 12.42 0.47
CA ALA A 103 25.77 11.78 1.54
C ALA A 103 27.23 11.53 1.15
N VAL A 104 27.49 11.13 -0.10
CA VAL A 104 28.86 10.95 -0.63
C VAL A 104 29.58 12.29 -0.76
N ASP A 105 28.89 13.33 -1.24
CA ASP A 105 29.45 14.69 -1.34
C ASP A 105 29.85 15.25 0.04
N GLU A 106 29.11 14.90 1.08
CA GLU A 106 29.37 15.25 2.50
C GLU A 106 30.40 14.33 3.17
N GLY A 107 30.97 13.38 2.44
CA GLY A 107 32.05 12.50 2.93
C GLY A 107 31.58 11.30 3.77
N CYS A 108 30.32 10.88 3.67
CA CYS A 108 29.87 9.64 4.31
C CYS A 108 30.52 8.43 3.63
N THR A 109 31.40 7.73 4.35
CA THR A 109 32.07 6.52 3.84
C THR A 109 31.51 5.23 4.44
N THR A 110 30.95 5.27 5.65
CA THR A 110 30.49 4.08 6.37
C THR A 110 28.98 3.95 6.33
N ALA A 111 28.46 2.71 6.32
CA ALA A 111 27.01 2.45 6.38
C ALA A 111 26.32 3.11 7.59
N ARG A 112 27.04 3.25 8.72
CA ARG A 112 26.54 3.96 9.90
C ARG A 112 26.36 5.46 9.63
N ASP A 113 27.27 6.06 8.88
CA ASP A 113 27.25 7.48 8.54
C ASP A 113 26.08 7.76 7.59
N PHE A 114 25.85 6.89 6.59
CA PHE A 114 24.65 6.92 5.75
C PHE A 114 23.36 6.81 6.58
N ALA A 115 23.32 5.91 7.57
CA ALA A 115 22.14 5.76 8.42
C ALA A 115 21.87 7.01 9.29
N LEU A 116 22.92 7.70 9.75
CA LEU A 116 22.80 8.98 10.45
C LEU A 116 22.36 10.10 9.51
N TYR A 117 22.96 10.15 8.31
CA TYR A 117 22.61 11.09 7.27
C TYR A 117 21.14 10.97 6.87
N TYR A 118 20.64 9.76 6.66
CA TYR A 118 19.24 9.50 6.36
C TYR A 118 18.28 9.89 7.49
N LYS A 119 18.73 9.94 8.75
CA LYS A 119 17.87 10.44 9.84
C LYS A 119 17.79 11.96 9.83
N TYR A 120 18.89 12.63 9.52
CA TYR A 120 18.98 14.10 9.60
C TYR A 120 18.51 14.81 8.33
N MET A 121 18.81 14.26 7.15
CA MET A 121 18.51 14.88 5.86
C MET A 121 17.23 14.32 5.26
N ASP A 122 16.26 15.18 4.96
CA ASP A 122 14.99 14.80 4.34
C ASP A 122 14.83 15.33 2.91
N ILE A 123 15.56 14.71 1.99
CA ILE A 123 15.45 14.99 0.54
C ILE A 123 14.28 14.19 -0.03
N ARG A 124 13.25 14.89 -0.49
CA ARG A 124 12.02 14.32 -1.04
C ARG A 124 12.04 14.38 -2.56
N CYS A 125 11.42 13.39 -3.20
CA CYS A 125 11.18 13.44 -4.64
C CYS A 125 10.44 14.72 -4.97
N LYS A 126 10.92 15.44 -5.99
CA LYS A 126 10.14 16.54 -6.57
C LYS A 126 8.81 15.97 -7.03
N ASP A 127 7.74 16.71 -6.77
CA ASP A 127 6.43 16.40 -7.34
C ASP A 127 6.59 16.62 -8.85
N LYS A 128 7.03 15.57 -9.56
CA LYS A 128 7.09 15.51 -11.02
C LYS A 128 5.64 15.48 -11.42
N GLY A 129 4.98 16.64 -11.36
CA GLY A 129 3.54 16.77 -11.46
C GLY A 129 3.11 15.89 -12.61
N ILE A 130 2.52 14.74 -12.27
CA ILE A 130 1.93 13.83 -13.25
C ILE A 130 0.78 14.64 -13.76
N LEU A 131 1.10 15.43 -14.78
CA LEU A 131 0.21 16.13 -15.65
C LEU A 131 -0.83 16.94 -14.86
N ARG A 132 -0.47 18.18 -14.54
CA ARG A 132 -1.46 19.27 -14.61
C ARG A 132 -1.93 19.40 -16.06
N TYR A 133 -2.54 18.35 -16.62
CA TYR A 133 -3.35 18.42 -17.83
C TYR A 133 -4.69 19.04 -17.43
N GLY A 134 -4.62 20.27 -16.94
CA GLY A 134 -5.71 21.21 -16.92
C GLY A 134 -5.32 22.35 -17.85
N GLY A 135 -4.90 22.01 -19.08
CA GLY A 135 -4.85 23.02 -20.13
C GLY A 135 -6.23 23.63 -20.23
N LYS A 136 -6.32 24.97 -20.25
CA LYS A 136 -7.61 25.65 -20.42
C LYS A 136 -8.25 25.10 -21.68
N VAL A 137 -9.38 24.43 -21.52
CA VAL A 137 -10.11 23.87 -22.64
C VAL A 137 -10.67 25.05 -23.43
N PRO A 138 -10.36 25.19 -24.73
CA PRO A 138 -10.87 26.28 -25.54
C PRO A 138 -12.41 26.30 -25.54
N PRO A 139 -13.05 27.49 -25.54
CA PRO A 139 -14.50 27.59 -25.69
C PRO A 139 -14.93 26.90 -27.01
N GLY A 140 -15.82 25.91 -26.93
CA GLY A 140 -16.28 25.12 -28.08
C GLY A 140 -15.63 23.75 -28.25
N MET A 141 -14.69 23.35 -27.38
CA MET A 141 -14.16 21.98 -27.38
C MET A 141 -15.26 20.99 -26.96
N THR A 142 -15.68 20.13 -27.87
CA THR A 142 -16.58 19.00 -27.55
C THR A 142 -15.75 17.85 -26.99
N PHE A 143 -16.06 17.42 -25.78
CA PHE A 143 -15.45 16.23 -25.18
C PHE A 143 -16.12 14.96 -25.71
N GLY A 144 -15.32 13.96 -26.07
CA GLY A 144 -15.81 12.68 -26.55
C GLY A 144 -14.94 12.14 -27.67
N LYS A 145 -14.97 10.82 -27.85
CA LYS A 145 -14.34 10.18 -29.03
C LYS A 145 -15.35 10.28 -30.17
N PRO A 146 -14.99 10.80 -31.36
CA PRO A 146 -15.89 10.77 -32.51
C PRO A 146 -16.32 9.32 -32.76
N PRO A 147 -17.57 9.08 -33.22
CA PRO A 147 -18.02 7.74 -33.52
C PRO A 147 -17.02 7.08 -34.49
N ARG A 148 -16.60 5.85 -34.16
CA ARG A 148 -15.73 5.08 -35.06
C ARG A 148 -16.46 4.98 -36.41
N PRO A 149 -15.83 5.34 -37.54
CA PRO A 149 -16.45 5.12 -38.84
C PRO A 149 -16.78 3.64 -38.97
N SER A 150 -17.95 3.31 -39.53
CA SER A 150 -18.31 1.93 -39.82
C SER A 150 -17.25 1.31 -40.73
N THR A 151 -17.02 0.01 -40.56
CA THR A 151 -16.15 -0.74 -41.47
C THR A 151 -16.68 -0.56 -42.90
N PRO A 152 -15.89 -0.02 -43.85
CA PRO A 152 -16.38 0.24 -45.20
C PRO A 152 -16.84 -1.07 -45.83
N PHE A 153 -18.14 -1.13 -46.16
CA PHE A 153 -18.79 -2.35 -46.65
C PHE A 153 -18.15 -2.89 -47.94
N PHE A 154 -17.64 -1.99 -48.77
CA PHE A 154 -16.95 -2.32 -50.02
C PHE A 154 -15.70 -3.18 -49.79
N ASP A 155 -14.90 -2.87 -48.78
CA ASP A 155 -13.68 -3.62 -48.46
C ASP A 155 -13.99 -5.04 -47.96
N LEU A 156 -15.19 -5.27 -47.40
CA LEU A 156 -15.67 -6.58 -46.99
C LEU A 156 -16.06 -7.44 -48.19
N ILE A 157 -16.83 -6.89 -49.14
CA ILE A 157 -17.24 -7.60 -50.36
C ILE A 157 -16.02 -7.93 -51.24
N GLN A 158 -15.08 -6.99 -51.34
CA GLN A 158 -13.85 -7.19 -52.11
C GLN A 158 -12.81 -8.07 -51.41
N HIS A 159 -13.11 -8.56 -50.20
CA HIS A 159 -12.19 -9.37 -49.40
C HIS A 159 -10.82 -8.71 -49.15
N ARG A 160 -10.73 -7.38 -49.13
CA ARG A 160 -9.44 -6.68 -48.97
C ARG A 160 -8.75 -6.99 -47.65
N TYR A 161 -9.53 -7.22 -46.59
CA TYR A 161 -8.99 -7.66 -45.30
C TYR A 161 -8.37 -9.06 -45.33
N LYS A 162 -8.88 -9.95 -46.19
CA LYS A 162 -8.26 -11.25 -46.43
C LYS A 162 -6.92 -11.07 -47.13
N GLU A 163 -6.84 -10.20 -48.14
CA GLU A 163 -5.61 -9.92 -48.87
C GLU A 163 -4.53 -9.31 -47.96
N LEU A 164 -4.89 -8.29 -47.18
CA LEU A 164 -4.00 -7.69 -46.18
C LEU A 164 -3.48 -8.72 -45.17
N TRP A 165 -4.35 -9.61 -44.70
CA TRP A 165 -3.95 -10.68 -43.79
C TRP A 165 -2.97 -11.66 -44.45
N MET A 166 -3.21 -12.04 -45.70
CA MET A 166 -2.31 -12.92 -46.46
C MET A 166 -0.94 -12.27 -46.69
N GLU A 167 -0.89 -10.96 -46.95
CA GLU A 167 0.36 -10.19 -47.07
C GLU A 167 1.13 -10.15 -45.75
N GLU A 168 0.45 -9.88 -44.64
CA GLU A 168 1.06 -9.94 -43.31
C GLU A 168 1.62 -11.32 -42.99
N GLN A 169 0.91 -12.40 -43.32
CA GLN A 169 1.41 -13.76 -43.10
C GLN A 169 2.65 -14.03 -43.96
N ARG A 170 2.65 -13.66 -45.24
CA ARG A 170 3.82 -13.79 -46.12
C ARG A 170 5.01 -13.04 -45.56
N ALA A 171 4.83 -11.79 -45.12
CA ALA A 171 5.89 -10.98 -44.52
C ALA A 171 6.44 -11.63 -43.23
N ARG A 172 5.56 -12.16 -42.37
CA ARG A 172 5.97 -12.89 -41.15
C ARG A 172 6.79 -14.14 -41.47
N THR A 173 6.37 -14.93 -42.45
CA THR A 173 7.10 -16.14 -42.88
C THR A 173 8.48 -15.79 -43.42
N VAL A 174 8.60 -14.72 -44.21
CA VAL A 174 9.90 -14.24 -44.71
C VAL A 174 10.82 -13.85 -43.56
N VAL A 175 10.33 -13.07 -42.59
CA VAL A 175 11.12 -12.66 -41.42
C VAL A 175 11.56 -13.89 -40.60
N GLN A 176 10.65 -14.84 -40.34
CA GLN A 176 10.98 -16.08 -39.63
C GLN A 176 12.03 -16.91 -40.36
N HIS A 177 11.95 -17.01 -41.69
CA HIS A 177 12.93 -17.72 -42.50
C HIS A 177 14.31 -17.07 -42.42
N VAL A 178 14.39 -15.74 -42.49
CA VAL A 178 15.65 -14.98 -42.34
C VAL A 178 16.25 -15.15 -40.95
N VAL A 179 15.42 -15.08 -39.89
CA VAL A 179 15.87 -15.29 -38.50
C VAL A 179 16.40 -16.71 -38.32
N LYS A 180 15.68 -17.73 -38.79
CA LYS A 180 16.11 -19.13 -38.70
C LYS A 180 17.42 -19.36 -39.47
N LYS A 181 17.58 -18.77 -40.66
CA LYS A 181 18.83 -18.84 -41.44
C LYS A 181 20.01 -18.22 -40.70
N LYS A 182 19.83 -17.04 -40.08
CA LYS A 182 20.87 -16.39 -39.26
C LYS A 182 21.27 -17.22 -38.04
N VAL A 183 20.29 -17.79 -37.32
CA VAL A 183 20.55 -18.64 -36.14
C VAL A 183 21.29 -19.93 -36.52
N GLY A 184 20.96 -20.54 -37.66
CA GLY A 184 21.66 -21.73 -38.16
C GLY A 184 23.12 -21.46 -38.55
N ILE A 185 23.44 -20.28 -39.08
CA ILE A 185 24.82 -19.88 -39.43
C ILE A 185 25.66 -19.67 -38.15
N VAL A 186 25.09 -19.08 -37.11
CA VAL A 186 25.77 -18.86 -35.81
C VAL A 186 26.04 -20.17 -35.06
N GLN A 187 25.25 -21.22 -35.28
CA GLN A 187 25.48 -22.54 -34.67
C GLN A 187 26.51 -23.41 -35.41
N GLN A 188 26.98 -23.00 -36.59
CA GLN A 188 27.98 -23.71 -37.39
C GLN A 188 29.36 -23.02 -37.39
N SER A 189 29.54 -21.98 -36.58
CA SER A 189 30.81 -21.26 -36.34
C SER A 189 31.34 -21.59 -34.96
#